data_AF-A0A1H7BQD8-F1
#
_entry.id   AF-A0A1H7BQD8-F1
#
_cell.length_a   1.000
_cell.length_b   1.000
_cell.length_c   1.000
_cell.angle_alpha   90.00
_cell.angle_beta   90.00
_cell.angle_gamma   90.00
#
_symmetry.space_group_name_H-M   'P 1'
#
loop_
_entity.id
_entity.type
_entity.pdbx_description
1 polymer ?
#
loop_
_entity_poly.entity_id
_entity_poly.type
_entity_poly.pdbx_seq_one_letter_code
_entity_poly.pdbx_strand_id
1 'polypeptide(L)'
;MAQVTDRSLSNYYMDIMAGDEDIYALYFGKSADLYYQNGELSKEIFVFDYDGKLVKTYTLDYSLVSLAVDEENMRFFGISSDKDPNVVIFDYND
;
A
#
# COMPACT_ATOMS: atom_id res chain seq x y z
N MET A 1 2.08 13.03 -32.04
CA MET A 1 1.77 13.25 -30.62
C MET A 1 1.46 11.89 -30.03
N ALA A 2 2.30 11.38 -29.12
CA ALA A 2 2.03 10.11 -28.47
C ALA A 2 0.79 10.26 -27.59
N GLN A 3 -0.19 9.40 -27.84
CA GLN A 3 -1.40 9.29 -27.02
C GLN A 3 -0.94 8.88 -25.62
N VAL A 4 -1.27 9.68 -24.60
CA VAL A 4 -1.04 9.32 -23.21
C VAL A 4 -1.86 8.06 -22.96
N THR A 5 -1.19 6.90 -23.01
CA THR A 5 -1.78 5.61 -22.67
C THR A 5 -2.33 5.73 -21.27
N ASP A 6 -3.58 5.33 -21.12
CA ASP A 6 -4.39 5.31 -19.90
C ASP A 6 -3.56 5.14 -18.61
N ARG A 7 -3.18 6.26 -17.99
CA ARG A 7 -2.49 6.30 -16.70
C ARG A 7 -3.45 6.04 -15.53
N SER A 8 -4.72 5.72 -15.77
CA SER A 8 -5.71 5.65 -14.70
C SER A 8 -5.45 4.50 -13.73
N LEU A 9 -4.95 3.36 -14.21
CA LEU A 9 -4.85 2.13 -13.40
C LEU A 9 -3.65 2.09 -12.44
N SER A 10 -2.53 2.72 -12.77
CA SER A 10 -1.34 2.71 -11.90
C SER A 10 -1.38 3.75 -10.78
N ASN A 11 -2.33 4.69 -10.80
CA ASN A 11 -2.52 5.69 -9.74
C ASN A 11 -3.28 5.16 -8.51
N TYR A 12 -3.72 3.90 -8.53
CA TYR A 12 -4.42 3.28 -7.40
C TYR A 12 -3.46 2.62 -6.40
N TYR A 13 -2.17 2.50 -6.72
CA TYR A 13 -1.16 1.97 -5.81
C TYR A 13 -0.18 3.07 -5.44
N MET A 14 0.08 3.24 -4.15
CA MET A 14 0.93 4.30 -3.60
C MET A 14 2.37 3.85 -3.39
N ASP A 15 2.54 2.58 -3.05
CA ASP A 15 3.85 2.01 -2.76
C ASP A 15 3.86 0.51 -3.07
N ILE A 16 5.04 -0.05 -3.30
CA ILE A 16 5.26 -1.47 -3.54
C ILE A 16 6.58 -1.92 -2.93
N MET A 17 6.55 -3.07 -2.28
CA MET A 17 7.73 -3.71 -1.72
C MET A 17 7.75 -5.19 -2.10
N ALA A 18 8.89 -5.65 -2.60
CA ALA A 18 9.15 -7.08 -2.77
C ALA A 18 9.76 -7.62 -1.48
N GLY A 19 9.10 -8.60 -0.86
CA GLY A 19 9.64 -9.44 0.21
C GLY A 19 10.39 -10.64 -0.36
N ASP A 20 10.81 -11.55 0.51
CA ASP A 20 11.46 -12.80 0.12
C ASP A 20 10.45 -13.77 -0.51
N GLU A 21 9.21 -13.83 0.00
CA GLU A 21 8.18 -14.74 -0.49
C GLU A 21 7.09 -14.06 -1.34
N ASP A 22 6.66 -12.86 -0.93
CA ASP A 22 5.53 -12.16 -1.54
C ASP A 22 5.86 -10.72 -1.96
N ILE A 23 5.00 -10.14 -2.80
CA ILE A 23 4.99 -8.73 -3.20
C ILE A 23 3.84 -8.03 -2.49
N TYR A 24 4.15 -6.96 -1.77
CA TYR A 24 3.19 -6.16 -1.02
C TYR A 24 2.94 -4.84 -1.74
N ALA A 25 1.68 -4.54 -2.03
CA ALA A 25 1.28 -3.32 -2.70
C ALA A 25 0.31 -2.53 -1.83
N LEU A 26 0.68 -1.29 -1.49
CA LEU A 26 -0.17 -0.37 -0.74
C LEU A 26 -1.21 0.23 -1.68
N TYR A 27 -2.45 -0.24 -1.56
CA TYR A 27 -3.57 0.10 -2.43
C TYR A 27 -4.40 1.27 -1.86
N PHE A 28 -4.55 2.29 -2.68
CA PHE A 28 -5.33 3.50 -2.42
C PHE A 28 -6.78 3.37 -2.86
N GLY A 29 -7.06 2.60 -3.92
CA GLY A 29 -8.40 2.33 -4.45
C GLY A 29 -9.21 3.53 -4.93
N LYS A 30 -8.66 4.74 -4.85
CA LYS A 30 -9.24 5.99 -5.32
C LYS A 30 -8.28 6.67 -6.30
N SER A 31 -8.79 7.51 -7.19
CA SER A 31 -7.92 8.31 -8.05
C SER A 31 -7.16 9.31 -7.18
N ALA A 32 -5.92 9.65 -7.57
CA ALA A 32 -5.10 10.65 -6.88
C ALA A 32 -5.84 11.99 -6.66
N ASP A 33 -6.82 12.33 -7.51
CA ASP A 33 -7.66 13.52 -7.34
C ASP A 33 -8.47 13.52 -6.04
N LEU A 34 -8.94 12.36 -5.58
CA LEU A 34 -9.70 12.23 -4.33
C LEU A 34 -8.80 12.37 -3.10
N TYR A 35 -7.53 11.98 -3.20
CA TYR A 35 -6.52 12.24 -2.16
C TYR A 35 -6.36 13.76 -1.94
N TYR A 36 -6.14 14.52 -3.02
CA TYR A 36 -5.96 15.97 -2.92
C TYR A 36 -7.20 16.72 -2.43
N GLN A 37 -8.40 16.17 -2.64
CA GLN A 37 -9.65 16.81 -2.24
C GLN A 37 -10.06 16.49 -0.80
N ASN A 38 -9.93 15.23 -0.37
CA ASN A 38 -10.51 14.77 0.89
C ASN A 38 -9.48 14.33 1.94
N GLY A 39 -8.19 14.28 1.59
CA GLY A 39 -7.12 13.86 2.50
C GLY A 39 -7.21 12.39 2.95
N GLU A 40 -8.13 11.61 2.36
CA GLU A 40 -8.21 10.18 2.62
C GLU A 40 -7.02 9.48 1.96
N LEU A 41 -6.39 8.58 2.72
CA LEU A 41 -5.18 7.86 2.34
C LEU A 41 -5.43 6.34 2.35
N SER A 42 -4.52 5.59 1.72
CA SER A 42 -4.58 4.13 1.53
C SER A 42 -4.70 3.36 2.84
N LYS A 43 -5.63 2.40 2.90
CA LYS A 43 -5.82 1.50 4.06
C LYS A 43 -5.69 0.02 3.72
N GLU A 44 -5.41 -0.31 2.47
CA GLU A 44 -5.37 -1.70 2.04
C GLU A 44 -3.98 -2.09 1.57
N ILE A 45 -3.50 -3.26 1.98
CA ILE A 45 -2.28 -3.89 1.44
C ILE A 45 -2.71 -5.14 0.70
N PHE A 46 -2.38 -5.22 -0.58
CA PHE A 46 -2.56 -6.42 -1.40
C PHE A 46 -1.25 -7.17 -1.47
N VAL A 47 -1.32 -8.48 -1.23
CA VAL A 47 -0.17 -9.38 -1.24
C VAL A 47 -0.30 -10.29 -2.45
N PHE A 48 0.71 -10.29 -3.29
CA PHE A 48 0.79 -11.10 -4.49
C PHE A 48 1.96 -12.07 -4.40
N ASP A 49 1.80 -13.28 -4.92
CA ASP A 49 2.96 -14.12 -5.19
C ASP A 49 3.76 -13.58 -6.39
N TYR A 50 4.95 -14.14 -6.61
CA TYR A 50 5.80 -13.76 -7.74
C TYR A 50 5.26 -14.19 -9.12
N ASP A 51 4.21 -15.02 -9.17
CA ASP A 51 3.45 -15.31 -10.39
C ASP A 51 2.37 -14.25 -10.67
N GLY A 52 2.21 -13.27 -9.77
CA GLY A 52 1.28 -12.14 -9.87
C GLY A 52 -0.14 -12.45 -9.40
N LYS A 53 -0.35 -13.55 -8.68
CA LYS A 53 -1.66 -13.93 -8.12
C LYS A 53 -1.85 -13.27 -6.76
N LEU A 54 -3.02 -12.68 -6.55
CA LEU A 54 -3.41 -12.14 -5.24
C LEU A 54 -3.56 -13.29 -4.22
N VAL A 55 -2.76 -13.26 -3.17
CA VAL A 55 -2.70 -14.26 -2.09
C VAL A 55 -3.47 -13.77 -0.87
N LYS A 56 -3.27 -12.51 -0.45
CA LYS A 56 -3.88 -11.94 0.76
C LYS A 56 -4.24 -10.46 0.58
N THR A 57 -5.13 -10.00 1.45
CA THR A 57 -5.48 -8.59 1.59
C THR A 57 -5.53 -8.24 3.08
N TYR A 58 -4.78 -7.22 3.47
CA TYR A 58 -4.84 -6.65 4.81
C TYR A 58 -5.54 -5.29 4.78
N THR A 59 -6.35 -5.02 5.80
CA THR A 59 -6.93 -3.69 6.05
C THR A 59 -6.29 -3.10 7.29
N LEU A 60 -5.77 -1.89 7.16
CA LEU A 60 -5.06 -1.15 8.21
C LEU A 60 -6.04 -0.28 9.02
N ASP A 61 -5.76 -0.13 10.31
CA ASP A 61 -6.54 0.77 11.19
C ASP A 61 -6.38 2.25 10.80
N TYR A 62 -5.21 2.61 10.27
CA TYR A 62 -4.85 3.96 9.85
C TYR A 62 -4.25 3.95 8.47
N SER A 63 -4.37 5.08 7.79
CA SER A 63 -3.90 5.18 6.42
C SER A 63 -2.40 5.44 6.32
N LEU A 64 -1.76 4.92 5.28
CA LEU A 64 -0.32 5.05 5.04
C LEU A 64 -0.01 5.77 3.72
N VAL A 65 1.16 6.40 3.66
CA VAL A 65 1.74 6.93 2.40
C VAL A 65 2.92 6.11 1.88
N SER A 66 3.51 5.27 2.73
CA SER A 66 4.60 4.36 2.37
C SER A 66 4.57 3.13 3.26
N LEU A 67 5.08 2.02 2.74
CA LEU A 67 5.07 0.69 3.35
C LEU A 67 6.48 0.09 3.36
N ALA A 68 6.85 -0.53 4.47
CA ALA A 68 7.93 -1.51 4.55
C ALA A 68 7.45 -2.76 5.28
N VAL A 69 8.04 -3.92 4.97
CA VAL A 69 7.63 -5.21 5.49
C VAL A 69 8.82 -5.97 6.07
N ASP A 70 8.61 -6.56 7.23
CA ASP A 70 9.48 -7.56 7.87
C ASP A 70 8.69 -8.86 7.95
N GLU A 71 8.92 -9.75 6.99
CA GLU A 71 8.20 -11.02 6.88
C GLU A 71 8.59 -12.00 8.00
N GLU A 72 9.85 -11.98 8.43
CA GLU A 72 10.36 -12.85 9.49
C GLU A 72 9.62 -12.62 10.82
N ASN A 73 9.33 -11.36 11.13
CA ASN A 73 8.63 -10.97 12.35
C ASN A 73 7.15 -10.65 12.13
N MET A 74 6.62 -10.84 10.92
CA MET A 74 5.25 -10.53 10.50
C MET A 74 4.82 -9.10 10.87
N ARG A 75 5.59 -8.11 10.43
CA ARG A 75 5.35 -6.69 10.70
C ARG A 75 5.30 -5.83 9.47
N PHE A 76 4.32 -4.93 9.43
CA PHE A 76 4.29 -3.79 8.54
C PHE A 76 4.76 -2.54 9.26
N PHE A 77 5.60 -1.77 8.60
CA PHE A 77 6.00 -0.42 8.99
C PHE A 77 5.43 0.56 7.98
N GLY A 78 4.95 1.70 8.47
CA GLY A 78 4.39 2.70 7.58
C GLY A 78 4.62 4.10 8.07
N ILE A 79 4.63 5.05 7.12
CA ILE A 79 4.55 6.47 7.43
C ILE A 79 3.07 6.88 7.36
N SER A 80 2.53 7.35 8.48
CA SER A 80 1.20 7.94 8.55
C SER A 80 1.26 9.47 8.50
N SER A 81 0.26 10.10 7.89
CA SER A 81 0.13 11.56 7.89
C SER A 81 -0.47 12.12 9.18
N ASP A 82 -1.03 11.27 10.04
CA ASP A 82 -1.89 11.67 11.17
C ASP A 82 -1.33 11.38 12.58
N LYS A 83 -0.12 10.80 12.70
CA LYS A 83 0.52 10.45 13.99
C LYS A 83 1.88 11.12 14.18
N ASP A 84 2.33 11.28 15.43
CA ASP A 84 3.67 11.74 15.83
C ASP A 84 4.29 10.73 16.84
N PRO A 85 5.49 10.17 16.60
CA PRO A 85 6.23 10.23 15.34
C PRO A 85 5.43 9.54 14.24
N ASN A 86 5.45 10.08 13.03
CA ASN A 86 4.68 9.60 11.88
C ASN A 86 4.96 8.14 11.45
N VAL A 87 5.75 7.37 12.21
CA VAL A 87 6.03 5.96 11.98
C VAL A 87 5.06 5.10 12.79
N VAL A 88 4.34 4.21 12.11
CA VAL A 88 3.44 3.23 12.72
C VAL A 88 3.87 1.81 12.40
N ILE A 89 3.56 0.89 13.31
CA ILE A 89 3.88 -0.53 13.21
C ILE A 89 2.57 -1.32 13.35
N PHE A 90 2.36 -2.29 12.47
CA PHE A 90 1.26 -3.25 12.54
C PHE A 90 1.85 -4.65 12.58
N ASP A 91 1.50 -5.42 13.60
CA ASP A 91 1.74 -6.85 13.58
C ASP A 91 0.59 -7.51 12.78
N TYR A 92 0.92 -8.48 11.94
CA TYR A 92 -0.05 -9.30 11.22
C TYR A 92 0.17 -10.78 11.51
N ASN A 93 -0.85 -11.59 11.22
CA ASN A 93 -0.76 -13.04 11.31
C ASN A 93 -1.17 -13.64 9.95
N ASP A 94 -0.75 -14.87 9.75
CA ASP A 94 -1.12 -15.71 8.60
C ASP A 94 -2.48 -16.40 8.72
#